data_AF-A0A959T345-F1
#
_entry.id   AF-A0A959T345-F1
#
_cell.length_a   1.000
_cell.length_b   1.000
_cell.length_c   1.000
_cell.angle_alpha   90.00
_cell.angle_beta   90.00
_cell.angle_gamma   90.00
#
_symmetry.space_group_name_H-M   'P 1'
#
loop_
_entity.id
_entity.type
_entity.pdbx_description
1 polymer ?
#
loop_
_entity_poly.entity_id
_entity_poly.type
_entity_poly.pdbx_seq_one_letter_code
_entity_poly.pdbx_strand_id
1 'polypeptide(L)'
;TLGDANNDGTANFSDDEFVEIVNTGATDEDISDWTLSDGVGIRHVFPPGTVIPAGCAIVVFGGGTPNGAFGGVTVQTASTGALGLNNTGDDVILSDALAQVVVSVTYGAAGNNQSINLDPDLTGSSFVDHSTIPAASGAIFSPGTLVDGTLFSGCTPPACGLTLLPESTVCNTVTSGPGDTYDLLIPYVGSQAGVTIFNFSGSGTVGGDDPAVVPNGTIVISGIDESLSYDLEFSAPCDLITLSGPAPICEPPPDYTVLVINEVDYDNAGSDTDEFVEILNTGAVDIDLTGLSLQLWNGSNTTVYNTIALDPVVLAAGDYFVVGSATVPNVDQV
;
A
#
# COMPACT_ATOMS: atom_id res chain seq x y z
N THR A 1 13.24 -7.53 -9.72
CA THR A 1 14.63 -8.01 -9.96
C THR A 1 15.38 -6.90 -10.68
N LEU A 2 16.68 -6.65 -10.44
CA LEU A 2 17.36 -5.54 -11.15
C LEU A 2 17.46 -5.89 -12.65
N GLY A 3 16.95 -5.03 -13.53
CA GLY A 3 16.97 -5.26 -14.98
C GLY A 3 15.83 -6.12 -15.54
N ASP A 4 14.84 -6.48 -14.71
CA ASP A 4 13.62 -7.20 -15.08
C ASP A 4 12.52 -6.16 -15.37
N ALA A 5 12.55 -5.61 -16.57
CA ALA A 5 11.68 -4.51 -17.00
C ALA A 5 10.28 -5.01 -17.36
N ASN A 6 10.15 -6.26 -17.79
CA ASN A 6 8.86 -6.87 -18.09
C ASN A 6 8.18 -7.47 -16.83
N ASN A 7 8.87 -7.47 -15.68
CA ASN A 7 8.38 -7.90 -14.37
C ASN A 7 7.85 -9.35 -14.35
N ASP A 8 8.39 -10.22 -15.21
CA ASP A 8 8.05 -11.64 -15.26
C ASP A 8 8.80 -12.50 -14.21
N GLY A 9 9.65 -11.84 -13.42
CA GLY A 9 10.44 -12.45 -12.36
C GLY A 9 11.83 -12.91 -12.80
N THR A 10 12.17 -12.77 -14.09
CA THR A 10 13.46 -13.18 -14.65
C THR A 10 14.10 -12.05 -15.45
N ALA A 11 15.16 -11.45 -14.92
CA ALA A 11 15.99 -10.52 -15.70
C ALA A 11 16.71 -11.26 -16.85
N ASN A 12 16.38 -10.90 -18.09
CA ASN A 12 16.87 -11.44 -19.33
C ASN A 12 17.18 -10.32 -20.32
N PHE A 13 18.44 -10.28 -20.77
CA PHE A 13 18.96 -9.25 -21.68
C PHE A 13 18.20 -9.08 -22.99
N SER A 14 17.43 -10.08 -23.45
CA SER A 14 16.65 -10.01 -24.68
C SER A 14 15.16 -9.86 -24.43
N ASP A 15 14.63 -10.44 -23.36
CA ASP A 15 13.19 -10.38 -23.08
C ASP A 15 12.78 -9.03 -22.46
N ASP A 16 13.68 -8.43 -21.68
CA ASP A 16 13.49 -7.15 -20.99
C ASP A 16 13.84 -5.92 -21.83
N GLU A 17 14.35 -6.10 -23.05
CA GLU A 17 14.40 -5.00 -24.01
C GLU A 17 12.98 -4.50 -24.26
N PHE A 18 12.79 -3.19 -24.36
CA PHE A 18 11.50 -2.65 -24.73
C PHE A 18 11.61 -1.39 -25.59
N VAL A 19 10.56 -1.16 -26.37
CA VAL A 19 10.30 0.11 -27.04
C VAL A 19 8.92 0.59 -26.63
N GLU A 20 8.83 1.85 -26.24
CA GLU A 20 7.58 2.54 -25.96
C GLU A 20 7.25 3.52 -27.09
N ILE A 21 6.02 3.49 -27.56
CA ILE A 21 5.52 4.37 -28.62
C ILE A 21 4.32 5.12 -28.07
N VAL A 22 4.39 6.44 -28.06
CA VAL A 22 3.32 7.32 -27.56
C VAL A 22 2.60 8.00 -28.72
N ASN A 23 1.27 7.88 -28.76
CA ASN A 23 0.44 8.67 -29.66
C ASN A 23 0.22 10.06 -29.04
N THR A 24 1.00 11.05 -29.49
CA THR A 24 0.86 12.44 -29.05
C THR A 24 -0.23 13.21 -29.82
N GLY A 25 -0.95 12.54 -30.72
CA GLY A 25 -2.07 13.08 -31.49
C GLY A 25 -3.34 13.26 -30.66
N ALA A 26 -4.31 13.96 -31.25
CA ALA A 26 -5.61 14.23 -30.62
C ALA A 26 -6.69 13.17 -30.90
N THR A 27 -6.35 12.13 -31.67
CA THR A 27 -7.24 11.03 -32.05
C THR A 27 -6.52 9.70 -31.89
N ASP A 28 -7.30 8.65 -31.62
CA ASP A 28 -6.79 7.28 -31.59
C ASP A 28 -6.13 6.93 -32.92
N GLU A 29 -4.97 6.29 -32.85
CA GLU A 29 -4.18 5.88 -34.02
C GLU A 29 -4.24 4.37 -34.18
N ASP A 30 -4.79 3.90 -35.30
CA ASP A 30 -4.79 2.49 -35.68
C ASP A 30 -3.46 2.15 -36.35
N ILE A 31 -2.64 1.37 -35.65
CA ILE A 31 -1.31 0.93 -36.11
C ILE A 31 -1.32 -0.52 -36.57
N SER A 32 -2.48 -1.05 -36.96
CA SER A 32 -2.61 -2.38 -37.56
C SER A 32 -1.65 -2.56 -38.75
N ASP A 33 -0.92 -3.67 -38.76
CA ASP A 33 0.06 -4.04 -39.79
C ASP A 33 1.25 -3.08 -39.93
N TRP A 34 1.42 -2.11 -39.02
CA TRP A 34 2.64 -1.32 -38.91
C TRP A 34 3.79 -2.21 -38.44
N THR A 35 5.02 -1.75 -38.65
CA THR A 35 6.23 -2.49 -38.27
C THR A 35 7.14 -1.67 -37.37
N LEU A 36 7.63 -2.31 -36.31
CA LEU A 36 8.78 -1.86 -35.53
C LEU A 36 10.02 -2.62 -36.01
N SER A 37 11.05 -1.89 -36.41
CA SER A 37 12.31 -2.42 -36.93
C SER A 37 13.49 -1.88 -36.14
N ASP A 38 14.59 -2.64 -36.13
CA ASP A 38 15.90 -2.13 -35.76
C ASP A 38 16.71 -1.71 -37.01
N GLY A 39 18.01 -1.43 -36.86
CA GLY A 39 18.90 -1.13 -37.98
C GLY A 39 19.15 -2.30 -38.96
N VAL A 40 18.66 -3.51 -38.66
CA VAL A 40 18.90 -4.75 -39.43
C VAL A 40 17.63 -5.24 -40.11
N GLY A 41 16.45 -5.12 -39.47
CA GLY A 41 15.19 -5.55 -40.05
C GLY A 41 13.99 -5.42 -39.11
N ILE A 42 12.85 -5.95 -39.57
CA ILE A 42 11.59 -5.93 -38.81
C ILE A 42 11.71 -6.84 -37.58
N ARG A 43 11.30 -6.32 -36.43
CA ARG A 43 11.31 -6.99 -35.11
C ARG A 43 9.92 -7.26 -34.57
N HIS A 44 8.96 -6.42 -34.93
CA HIS A 44 7.57 -6.63 -34.58
C HIS A 44 6.64 -6.14 -35.69
N VAL A 45 5.60 -6.92 -35.98
CA VAL A 45 4.48 -6.52 -36.82
C VAL A 45 3.26 -6.41 -35.92
N PHE A 46 2.68 -5.21 -35.84
CA PHE A 46 1.53 -4.98 -34.98
C PHE A 46 0.31 -5.73 -35.54
N PRO A 47 -0.35 -6.57 -34.74
CA PRO A 47 -1.49 -7.36 -35.20
C PRO A 47 -2.68 -6.46 -35.55
N PRO A 48 -3.57 -6.92 -36.45
CA PRO A 48 -4.81 -6.21 -36.76
C PRO A 48 -5.63 -5.89 -35.52
N GLY A 49 -6.14 -4.65 -35.45
CA GLY A 49 -6.89 -4.11 -34.32
C GLY A 49 -6.03 -3.43 -33.25
N THR A 50 -4.72 -3.25 -33.48
CA THR A 50 -3.86 -2.52 -32.54
C THR A 50 -4.11 -1.01 -32.67
N VAL A 51 -4.66 -0.41 -31.62
CA VAL A 51 -4.97 1.02 -31.57
C VAL A 51 -4.25 1.63 -30.37
N ILE A 52 -3.54 2.75 -30.58
CA ILE A 52 -3.01 3.58 -29.50
C ILE A 52 -3.96 4.76 -29.28
N PRO A 53 -4.67 4.84 -28.14
CA PRO A 53 -5.55 5.97 -27.86
C PRO A 53 -4.84 7.32 -27.90
N ALA A 54 -5.56 8.39 -28.20
CA ALA A 54 -5.03 9.75 -28.19
C ALA A 54 -4.36 10.08 -26.84
N GLY A 55 -3.08 10.45 -26.84
CA GLY A 55 -2.32 10.76 -25.63
C GLY A 55 -1.89 9.54 -24.80
N CYS A 56 -2.08 8.32 -25.29
CA CYS A 56 -1.66 7.08 -24.63
C CYS A 56 -0.45 6.44 -25.35
N ALA A 57 0.06 5.34 -24.79
CA ALA A 57 1.20 4.60 -25.32
C ALA A 57 0.89 3.11 -25.57
N ILE A 58 1.85 2.46 -26.22
CA ILE A 58 1.97 1.00 -26.32
C ILE A 58 3.43 0.62 -26.03
N VAL A 59 3.64 -0.49 -25.32
CA VAL A 59 4.96 -1.04 -25.04
C VAL A 59 5.13 -2.36 -25.77
N VAL A 60 6.26 -2.51 -26.47
CA VAL A 60 6.69 -3.78 -27.07
C VAL A 60 7.91 -4.27 -26.32
N PHE A 61 7.80 -5.38 -25.60
CA PHE A 61 8.94 -6.08 -25.00
C PHE A 61 9.60 -7.03 -26.01
N GLY A 62 10.88 -7.34 -25.82
CA GLY A 62 11.60 -8.29 -26.66
C GLY A 62 11.05 -9.71 -26.57
N GLY A 63 10.52 -10.10 -25.42
CA GLY A 63 9.97 -11.44 -25.19
C GLY A 63 9.44 -11.63 -23.78
N GLY A 64 9.65 -12.83 -23.23
CA GLY A 64 9.21 -13.20 -21.88
C GLY A 64 7.69 -13.26 -21.72
N THR A 65 7.24 -13.15 -20.46
CA THR A 65 5.80 -13.08 -20.12
C THR A 65 5.51 -11.80 -19.33
N PRO A 66 5.44 -10.62 -19.99
CA PRO A 66 5.28 -9.35 -19.30
C PRO A 66 4.13 -9.38 -18.29
N ASN A 67 4.42 -9.00 -17.06
CA ASN A 67 3.52 -9.15 -15.92
C ASN A 67 3.48 -7.84 -15.11
N GLY A 68 2.57 -6.94 -15.48
CA GLY A 68 2.45 -5.62 -14.86
C GLY A 68 1.42 -4.76 -15.59
N ALA A 69 1.16 -3.56 -15.05
CA ALA A 69 0.12 -2.67 -15.58
C ALA A 69 0.67 -1.88 -16.73
N PHE A 70 1.94 -1.51 -16.61
CA PHE A 70 2.64 -0.63 -17.54
C PHE A 70 1.78 0.61 -17.82
N GLY A 71 1.30 1.27 -16.75
CA GLY A 71 0.42 2.43 -16.85
C GLY A 71 -0.93 2.21 -17.56
N GLY A 72 -1.39 0.96 -17.67
CA GLY A 72 -2.62 0.60 -18.37
C GLY A 72 -2.49 0.61 -19.91
N VAL A 73 -1.27 0.70 -20.43
CA VAL A 73 -1.01 0.66 -21.88
C VAL A 73 -1.24 -0.74 -22.45
N THR A 74 -1.43 -0.81 -23.76
CA THR A 74 -1.33 -2.11 -24.45
C THR A 74 0.12 -2.59 -24.38
N VAL A 75 0.31 -3.87 -24.06
CA VAL A 75 1.63 -4.51 -24.03
C VAL A 75 1.67 -5.67 -25.00
N GLN A 76 2.72 -5.74 -25.81
CA GLN A 76 2.97 -6.83 -26.75
C GLN A 76 4.42 -7.32 -26.62
N THR A 77 4.69 -8.50 -27.17
CA THR A 77 6.04 -9.01 -27.32
C THR A 77 6.45 -9.00 -28.81
N ALA A 78 7.74 -8.83 -29.06
CA ALA A 78 8.28 -8.76 -30.42
C ALA A 78 7.88 -10.01 -31.21
N SER A 79 7.24 -9.83 -32.36
CA SER A 79 6.68 -10.96 -33.12
C SER A 79 7.78 -11.84 -33.72
N THR A 80 9.03 -11.36 -33.76
CA THR A 80 10.20 -12.16 -34.14
C THR A 80 10.93 -12.80 -32.96
N GLY A 81 10.45 -12.60 -31.73
CA GLY A 81 11.00 -13.18 -30.50
C GLY A 81 12.18 -12.42 -29.87
N ALA A 82 12.52 -11.24 -30.37
CA ALA A 82 13.48 -10.30 -29.79
C ALA A 82 13.38 -8.94 -30.49
N LEU A 83 13.72 -7.85 -29.79
CA LEU A 83 13.93 -6.53 -30.40
C LEU A 83 15.35 -6.40 -30.97
N GLY A 84 16.35 -6.98 -30.30
CA GLY A 84 17.72 -7.05 -30.82
C GLY A 84 18.49 -5.74 -30.71
N LEU A 85 18.20 -4.95 -29.67
CA LEU A 85 18.73 -3.61 -29.46
C LEU A 85 20.18 -3.66 -28.95
N ASN A 86 21.10 -3.01 -29.66
CA ASN A 86 22.52 -3.11 -29.32
C ASN A 86 22.99 -2.05 -28.32
N ASN A 87 23.80 -2.45 -27.33
CA ASN A 87 24.41 -1.53 -26.35
C ASN A 87 25.32 -0.47 -26.97
N THR A 88 25.93 -0.77 -28.12
CA THR A 88 26.82 0.12 -28.89
C THR A 88 26.08 1.05 -29.83
N GLY A 89 24.76 1.12 -29.73
CA GLY A 89 23.90 1.92 -30.58
C GLY A 89 23.12 1.09 -31.59
N ASP A 90 21.93 1.57 -31.92
CA ASP A 90 21.01 0.97 -32.88
C ASP A 90 20.05 2.02 -33.44
N ASP A 91 19.30 1.62 -34.46
CA ASP A 91 18.13 2.34 -34.96
C ASP A 91 16.86 1.71 -34.39
N VAL A 92 15.84 2.51 -34.11
CA VAL A 92 14.49 2.08 -33.78
C VAL A 92 13.56 2.80 -34.73
N ILE A 93 12.87 2.05 -35.59
CA ILE A 93 12.13 2.59 -36.73
C ILE A 93 10.69 2.07 -36.69
N LEU A 94 9.74 2.98 -36.59
CA LEU A 94 8.32 2.70 -36.73
C LEU A 94 7.87 3.08 -38.15
N SER A 95 7.32 2.12 -38.88
CA SER A 95 6.79 2.33 -40.24
C SER A 95 5.32 1.93 -40.33
N ASP A 96 4.57 2.65 -41.15
CA ASP A 96 3.15 2.37 -41.40
C ASP A 96 2.93 1.09 -42.23
N ALA A 97 1.67 0.70 -42.41
CA ALA A 97 1.29 -0.47 -43.20
C ALA A 97 1.67 -0.39 -44.70
N LEU A 98 2.08 0.80 -45.19
CA LEU A 98 2.61 1.03 -46.54
C LEU A 98 4.14 1.09 -46.56
N ALA A 99 4.79 0.68 -45.46
CA ALA A 99 6.23 0.73 -45.24
C ALA A 99 6.84 2.15 -45.33
N GLN A 100 6.06 3.18 -45.03
CA GLN A 100 6.59 4.54 -44.86
C GLN A 100 7.04 4.75 -43.42
N VAL A 101 8.24 5.29 -43.22
CA VAL A 101 8.74 5.62 -41.88
C VAL A 101 7.89 6.74 -41.30
N VAL A 102 7.30 6.47 -40.13
CA VAL A 102 6.50 7.41 -39.35
C VAL A 102 7.40 8.16 -38.36
N VAL A 103 8.22 7.41 -37.64
CA VAL A 103 9.23 7.95 -36.71
C VAL A 103 10.43 7.01 -36.63
N SER A 104 11.61 7.58 -36.44
CA SER A 104 12.84 6.82 -36.21
C SER A 104 13.72 7.52 -35.18
N VAL A 105 14.38 6.72 -34.34
CA VAL A 105 15.40 7.17 -33.39
C VAL A 105 16.67 6.37 -33.63
N THR A 106 17.81 7.05 -33.69
CA THR A 106 19.13 6.40 -33.65
C THR A 106 19.78 6.76 -32.33
N TYR A 107 20.25 5.77 -31.57
CA TYR A 107 21.01 5.99 -30.36
C TYR A 107 22.42 5.41 -30.49
N GLY A 108 23.40 6.03 -29.82
CA GLY A 108 24.83 5.68 -30.00
C GLY A 108 25.41 4.79 -28.92
N ALA A 109 25.01 4.95 -27.66
CA ALA A 109 25.42 4.06 -26.57
C ALA A 109 24.31 4.07 -25.52
N ALA A 110 23.75 2.91 -25.19
CA ALA A 110 22.63 2.76 -24.24
C ALA A 110 22.87 1.64 -23.22
N GLY A 111 24.10 1.13 -23.10
CA GLY A 111 24.43 -0.08 -22.34
C GLY A 111 24.71 0.07 -20.85
N ASN A 112 24.16 1.09 -20.17
CA ASN A 112 24.37 1.33 -18.74
C ASN A 112 23.41 0.52 -17.84
N ASN A 113 22.95 -0.64 -18.31
CA ASN A 113 21.98 -1.51 -17.63
C ASN A 113 20.66 -0.80 -17.25
N GLN A 114 20.21 0.13 -18.10
CA GLN A 114 19.01 0.92 -17.91
C GLN A 114 18.41 1.32 -19.26
N SER A 115 17.16 1.76 -19.25
CA SER A 115 16.55 2.38 -20.42
C SER A 115 17.13 3.78 -20.69
N ILE A 116 17.00 4.24 -21.93
CA ILE A 116 17.17 5.65 -22.28
C ILE A 116 15.80 6.28 -22.47
N ASN A 117 15.60 7.47 -21.94
CA ASN A 117 14.33 8.17 -21.95
C ASN A 117 14.47 9.51 -22.69
N LEU A 118 13.42 9.91 -23.39
CA LEU A 118 13.36 11.25 -23.99
C LEU A 118 13.26 12.29 -22.87
N ASP A 119 14.10 13.32 -22.87
CA ASP A 119 14.08 14.34 -21.80
C ASP A 119 13.85 15.76 -22.35
N PRO A 120 12.77 16.46 -21.94
CA PRO A 120 11.64 15.97 -21.13
C PRO A 120 10.80 14.92 -21.87
N ASP A 121 9.99 14.15 -21.13
CA ASP A 121 9.02 13.24 -21.74
C ASP A 121 8.19 13.93 -22.84
N LEU A 122 7.92 13.17 -23.91
CA LEU A 122 7.09 13.55 -25.08
C LEU A 122 7.59 14.72 -25.94
N THR A 123 8.38 15.64 -25.37
CA THR A 123 8.72 16.94 -25.97
C THR A 123 10.22 17.16 -26.12
N GLY A 124 11.02 16.31 -25.50
CA GLY A 124 12.47 16.34 -25.60
C GLY A 124 12.98 16.12 -27.02
N SER A 125 14.24 16.49 -27.23
CA SER A 125 14.93 16.32 -28.52
C SER A 125 16.11 15.34 -28.44
N SER A 126 16.38 14.79 -27.26
CA SER A 126 17.49 13.88 -27.01
C SER A 126 17.11 12.86 -25.95
N PHE A 127 17.63 11.65 -26.14
CA PHE A 127 17.55 10.60 -25.15
C PHE A 127 18.71 10.72 -24.15
N VAL A 128 18.42 10.48 -22.87
CA VAL A 128 19.39 10.38 -21.79
C VAL A 128 19.14 9.11 -20.99
N ASP A 129 20.11 8.69 -20.20
CA ASP A 129 19.94 7.58 -19.26
C ASP A 129 18.79 7.86 -18.29
N HIS A 130 17.83 6.94 -18.18
CA HIS A 130 16.59 7.12 -17.41
C HIS A 130 16.84 7.59 -15.96
N SER A 131 17.77 6.96 -15.25
CA SER A 131 18.10 7.31 -13.86
C SER A 131 18.74 8.69 -13.68
N THR A 132 19.21 9.32 -14.77
CA THR A 132 19.81 10.66 -14.70
C THR A 132 18.77 11.77 -14.71
N ILE A 133 17.53 11.48 -15.10
CA ILE A 133 16.42 12.43 -15.06
C ILE A 133 15.98 12.56 -13.60
N PRO A 134 15.99 13.78 -13.01
CA PRO A 134 15.67 13.95 -11.59
C PRO A 134 14.30 13.37 -11.17
N ALA A 135 13.33 13.44 -12.08
CA ALA A 135 11.97 12.94 -11.86
C ALA A 135 11.91 11.41 -11.74
N ALA A 136 12.88 10.68 -12.30
CA ALA A 136 12.99 9.22 -12.18
C ALA A 136 13.19 8.74 -10.74
N SER A 137 13.63 9.60 -9.82
CA SER A 137 13.82 9.26 -8.40
C SER A 137 14.69 8.00 -8.18
N GLY A 138 15.64 7.74 -9.07
CA GLY A 138 16.53 6.57 -9.04
C GLY A 138 16.03 5.34 -9.79
N ALA A 139 14.82 5.36 -10.38
CA ALA A 139 14.34 4.32 -11.28
C ALA A 139 15.21 4.26 -12.55
N ILE A 140 15.44 3.04 -13.06
CA ILE A 140 16.27 2.77 -14.25
C ILE A 140 15.44 2.45 -15.51
N PHE A 141 14.13 2.34 -15.36
CA PHE A 141 13.14 2.19 -16.44
C PHE A 141 11.74 2.46 -15.89
N SER A 142 10.82 2.86 -16.77
CA SER A 142 9.41 3.11 -16.44
C SER A 142 8.46 2.71 -17.60
N PRO A 143 8.53 1.46 -18.13
CA PRO A 143 7.73 1.09 -19.30
C PRO A 143 6.24 1.31 -19.06
N GLY A 144 5.60 2.07 -19.95
CA GLY A 144 4.17 2.37 -19.93
C GLY A 144 3.78 3.56 -19.07
N THR A 145 4.73 4.26 -18.46
CA THR A 145 4.50 5.48 -17.69
C THR A 145 5.48 6.57 -18.07
N LEU A 146 5.18 7.82 -17.68
CA LEU A 146 6.15 8.89 -17.68
C LEU A 146 7.33 8.54 -16.74
N VAL A 147 8.43 9.27 -16.90
CA VAL A 147 9.67 9.05 -16.16
C VAL A 147 9.49 9.10 -14.64
N ASP A 148 8.51 9.86 -14.14
CA ASP A 148 8.17 9.97 -12.72
C ASP A 148 7.20 8.88 -12.22
N GLY A 149 6.85 7.93 -13.08
CA GLY A 149 5.90 6.86 -12.81
C GLY A 149 4.42 7.25 -13.00
N THR A 150 4.13 8.51 -13.35
CA THR A 150 2.74 8.93 -13.61
C THR A 150 2.24 8.45 -14.97
N LEU A 151 0.92 8.31 -15.09
CA LEU A 151 0.30 7.82 -16.33
C LEU A 151 0.40 8.84 -17.47
N PHE A 152 0.51 8.34 -18.70
CA PHE A 152 0.23 9.18 -19.87
C PHE A 152 -1.21 9.68 -19.82
N SER A 153 -1.41 10.99 -20.06
CA SER A 153 -2.71 11.64 -19.84
C SER A 153 -3.87 11.09 -20.67
N GLY A 154 -3.57 10.43 -21.80
CA GLY A 154 -4.56 9.75 -22.64
C GLY A 154 -4.75 8.27 -22.32
N CYS A 155 -3.93 7.67 -21.47
CA CYS A 155 -4.16 6.31 -21.01
C CYS A 155 -5.25 6.35 -19.94
N THR A 156 -6.42 5.85 -20.29
CA THR A 156 -7.44 5.47 -19.31
C THR A 156 -7.17 4.03 -18.89
N PRO A 157 -6.78 3.77 -17.63
CA PRO A 157 -6.69 2.39 -17.15
C PRO A 157 -8.03 1.69 -17.39
N PRO A 158 -8.04 0.40 -17.77
CA PRO A 158 -9.28 -0.36 -17.84
C PRO A 158 -10.03 -0.27 -16.51
N ALA A 159 -11.35 -0.11 -16.57
CA ALA A 159 -12.20 -0.03 -15.38
C ALA A 159 -11.88 -1.22 -14.46
N CYS A 160 -11.50 -0.95 -13.21
CA CYS A 160 -11.08 -2.00 -12.30
C CYS A 160 -12.24 -2.99 -12.11
N GLY A 161 -12.03 -4.24 -12.52
CA GLY A 161 -12.96 -5.33 -12.24
C GLY A 161 -13.03 -5.69 -10.77
N LEU A 162 -12.26 -5.02 -9.90
CA LEU A 162 -12.15 -5.27 -8.47
C LEU A 162 -12.79 -4.12 -7.69
N THR A 163 -13.63 -4.45 -6.71
CA THR A 163 -14.11 -3.51 -5.70
C THR A 163 -13.85 -4.08 -4.33
N LEU A 164 -13.00 -3.41 -3.55
CA LEU A 164 -12.76 -3.77 -2.16
C LEU A 164 -14.00 -3.44 -1.32
N LEU A 165 -14.36 -4.37 -0.46
CA LEU A 165 -15.39 -4.20 0.57
C LEU A 165 -14.71 -3.84 1.90
N PRO A 166 -15.47 -3.36 2.91
CA PRO A 166 -14.90 -2.99 4.20
C PRO A 166 -14.05 -4.12 4.80
N GLU A 167 -12.81 -3.78 5.10
CA GLU A 167 -11.83 -4.66 5.70
C GLU A 167 -12.11 -4.90 7.19
N SER A 168 -11.52 -5.96 7.74
CA SER A 168 -11.59 -6.26 9.17
C SER A 168 -10.28 -6.89 9.64
N THR A 169 -9.93 -6.68 10.90
CA THR A 169 -8.74 -7.26 11.52
C THR A 169 -9.13 -8.25 12.61
N VAL A 170 -8.31 -9.30 12.78
CA VAL A 170 -8.49 -10.33 13.79
C VAL A 170 -7.16 -10.61 14.47
N CYS A 171 -7.09 -10.41 15.78
CA CYS A 171 -5.91 -10.78 16.56
C CYS A 171 -5.72 -12.30 16.59
N ASN A 172 -4.52 -12.77 16.26
CA ASN A 172 -4.16 -14.19 16.30
C ASN A 172 -3.93 -14.68 17.72
N THR A 173 -3.40 -13.79 18.55
CA THR A 173 -3.18 -13.95 19.99
C THR A 173 -3.60 -12.67 20.69
N VAL A 174 -4.04 -12.80 21.93
CA VAL A 174 -4.46 -11.67 22.77
C VAL A 174 -3.76 -11.83 24.12
N THR A 175 -2.56 -11.28 24.22
CA THR A 175 -1.69 -11.34 25.39
C THR A 175 -1.12 -9.96 25.69
N SER A 176 -0.48 -9.82 26.85
CA SER A 176 0.10 -8.54 27.24
C SER A 176 1.55 -8.36 26.86
N GLY A 177 1.85 -7.18 26.32
CA GLY A 177 3.16 -6.82 25.84
C GLY A 177 3.32 -7.10 24.34
N PRO A 178 4.49 -6.77 23.78
CA PRO A 178 4.72 -6.88 22.34
C PRO A 178 4.86 -8.34 21.91
N GLY A 179 4.47 -8.60 20.66
CA GLY A 179 4.80 -9.83 19.94
C GLY A 179 3.58 -10.63 19.50
N ASP A 180 2.37 -10.11 19.74
CA ASP A 180 1.19 -10.63 19.11
C ASP A 180 1.12 -10.21 17.64
N THR A 181 0.26 -10.90 16.90
CA THR A 181 0.04 -10.62 15.48
C THR A 181 -1.45 -10.59 15.19
N TYR A 182 -1.82 -9.97 14.08
CA TYR A 182 -3.18 -9.96 13.58
C TYR A 182 -3.23 -10.30 12.10
N ASP A 183 -4.38 -10.80 11.67
CA ASP A 183 -4.72 -11.05 10.29
C ASP A 183 -5.66 -9.94 9.79
N LEU A 184 -5.38 -9.41 8.60
CA LEU A 184 -6.26 -8.47 7.88
C LEU A 184 -7.06 -9.24 6.82
N LEU A 185 -8.38 -9.13 6.87
CA LEU A 185 -9.31 -9.73 5.93
C LEU A 185 -9.93 -8.65 5.05
N ILE A 186 -9.75 -8.78 3.73
CA ILE A 186 -10.20 -7.80 2.74
C ILE A 186 -11.16 -8.51 1.78
N PRO A 187 -12.46 -8.51 2.08
CA PRO A 187 -13.45 -9.02 1.16
C PRO A 187 -13.49 -8.15 -0.10
N TYR A 188 -13.76 -8.75 -1.26
CA TYR A 188 -13.89 -8.03 -2.51
C TYR A 188 -14.99 -8.61 -3.40
N VAL A 189 -15.46 -7.83 -4.36
CA VAL A 189 -16.32 -8.30 -5.45
C VAL A 189 -15.67 -8.05 -6.81
N GLY A 190 -16.00 -8.91 -7.77
CA GLY A 190 -15.39 -8.95 -9.10
C GLY A 190 -14.02 -9.63 -9.11
N SER A 191 -13.30 -9.46 -10.22
CA SER A 191 -11.98 -10.05 -10.49
C SER A 191 -11.24 -9.20 -11.51
N GLN A 192 -9.92 -9.13 -11.40
CA GLN A 192 -9.08 -8.35 -12.31
C GLN A 192 -7.81 -9.11 -12.67
N ALA A 193 -7.77 -9.76 -13.83
CA ALA A 193 -6.57 -10.46 -14.29
C ALA A 193 -5.33 -9.53 -14.28
N GLY A 194 -4.21 -10.04 -13.76
CA GLY A 194 -2.94 -9.32 -13.67
C GLY A 194 -2.70 -8.55 -12.36
N VAL A 195 -3.75 -8.27 -11.57
CA VAL A 195 -3.61 -7.54 -10.30
C VAL A 195 -2.60 -8.24 -9.39
N THR A 196 -1.64 -7.50 -8.82
CA THR A 196 -0.74 -7.99 -7.78
C THR A 196 -0.93 -7.19 -6.51
N ILE A 197 -0.74 -7.83 -5.36
CA ILE A 197 -0.90 -7.21 -4.05
C ILE A 197 0.48 -7.07 -3.42
N PHE A 198 0.89 -5.84 -3.15
CA PHE A 198 2.12 -5.52 -2.44
C PHE A 198 1.79 -5.19 -0.99
N ASN A 199 2.51 -5.83 -0.06
CA ASN A 199 2.38 -5.58 1.36
C ASN A 199 3.53 -4.72 1.87
N PHE A 200 3.24 -3.48 2.26
CA PHE A 200 4.18 -2.51 2.81
C PHE A 200 4.08 -2.35 4.33
N SER A 201 3.23 -3.15 4.99
CA SER A 201 3.02 -3.15 6.45
C SER A 201 4.27 -3.52 7.27
N GLY A 202 5.42 -3.81 6.64
CA GLY A 202 6.66 -4.24 7.29
C GLY A 202 6.67 -5.69 7.82
N SER A 203 5.50 -6.34 7.86
CA SER A 203 5.29 -7.73 8.25
C SER A 203 4.02 -8.30 7.61
N GLY A 204 3.75 -9.59 7.82
CA GLY A 204 2.58 -10.29 7.28
C GLY A 204 2.79 -10.88 5.88
N THR A 205 2.02 -11.92 5.56
CA THR A 205 2.09 -12.65 4.28
C THR A 205 0.77 -12.52 3.53
N VAL A 206 0.83 -12.12 2.26
CA VAL A 206 -0.33 -12.08 1.35
C VAL A 206 -0.79 -13.52 1.04
N GLY A 207 -2.08 -13.78 1.23
CA GLY A 207 -2.74 -15.05 0.94
C GLY A 207 -4.25 -14.87 0.73
N GLY A 208 -5.01 -15.95 0.93
CA GLY A 208 -6.45 -15.96 0.64
C GLY A 208 -6.77 -16.19 -0.83
N ASP A 209 -7.86 -15.61 -1.31
CA ASP A 209 -8.28 -15.69 -2.71
C ASP A 209 -7.53 -14.66 -3.57
N ASP A 210 -6.89 -15.12 -4.65
CA ASP A 210 -6.20 -14.25 -5.62
C ASP A 210 -7.22 -13.55 -6.55
N PRO A 211 -7.42 -12.21 -6.44
CA PRO A 211 -8.36 -11.46 -7.27
C PRO A 211 -8.03 -11.47 -8.77
N ALA A 212 -6.82 -11.92 -9.17
CA ALA A 212 -6.47 -12.11 -10.57
C ALA A 212 -7.21 -13.30 -11.22
N VAL A 213 -7.60 -14.29 -10.42
CA VAL A 213 -8.13 -15.57 -10.92
C VAL A 213 -9.42 -16.01 -10.22
N VAL A 214 -9.72 -15.51 -9.03
CA VAL A 214 -10.91 -15.84 -8.25
C VAL A 214 -11.84 -14.62 -8.18
N PRO A 215 -13.07 -14.71 -8.71
CA PRO A 215 -14.04 -13.63 -8.57
C PRO A 215 -14.76 -13.69 -7.22
N ASN A 216 -14.90 -12.54 -6.56
CA ASN A 216 -15.57 -12.38 -5.26
C ASN A 216 -14.99 -13.29 -4.17
N GLY A 217 -13.91 -12.82 -3.54
CA GLY A 217 -13.20 -13.60 -2.52
C GLY A 217 -12.84 -12.78 -1.30
N THR A 218 -11.91 -13.30 -0.52
CA THR A 218 -11.27 -12.58 0.58
C THR A 218 -9.76 -12.73 0.47
N ILE A 219 -9.08 -11.60 0.31
CA ILE A 219 -7.63 -11.54 0.50
C ILE A 219 -7.35 -11.56 2.00
N VAL A 220 -6.31 -12.28 2.39
CA VAL A 220 -5.87 -12.34 3.79
C VAL A 220 -4.41 -11.92 3.86
N ILE A 221 -4.10 -10.95 4.71
CA ILE A 221 -2.71 -10.67 5.11
C ILE A 221 -2.53 -11.28 6.49
N SER A 222 -1.85 -12.42 6.56
CA SER A 222 -1.70 -13.14 7.82
C SER A 222 -0.43 -12.78 8.56
N GLY A 223 -0.53 -12.60 9.88
CA GLY A 223 0.60 -12.43 10.78
C GLY A 223 1.29 -11.06 10.69
N ILE A 224 0.51 -9.98 10.57
CA ILE A 224 1.05 -8.62 10.73
C ILE A 224 1.36 -8.40 12.21
N ASP A 225 2.55 -7.88 12.52
CA ASP A 225 2.96 -7.48 13.88
C ASP A 225 2.00 -6.40 14.42
N GLU A 226 1.48 -6.58 15.62
CA GLU A 226 0.52 -5.65 16.25
C GLU A 226 1.06 -4.22 16.44
N SER A 227 2.38 -4.04 16.41
CA SER A 227 3.00 -2.71 16.47
C SER A 227 3.01 -1.97 15.13
N LEU A 228 2.62 -2.65 14.03
CA LEU A 228 2.66 -2.13 12.67
C LEU A 228 1.25 -1.96 12.10
N SER A 229 1.01 -0.77 11.55
CA SER A 229 -0.19 -0.49 10.75
C SER A 229 -0.16 -1.29 9.44
N TYR A 230 -1.32 -1.65 8.92
CA TYR A 230 -1.39 -2.27 7.61
C TYR A 230 -1.31 -1.22 6.51
N ASP A 231 -0.58 -1.52 5.44
CA ASP A 231 -0.41 -0.67 4.27
C ASP A 231 -0.20 -1.54 3.02
N LEU A 232 -1.15 -1.48 2.10
CA LEU A 232 -1.21 -2.31 0.91
C LEU A 232 -1.38 -1.49 -0.36
N GLU A 233 -0.77 -1.98 -1.42
CA GLU A 233 -0.94 -1.46 -2.77
C GLU A 233 -1.37 -2.59 -3.70
N PHE A 234 -2.40 -2.33 -4.49
CA PHE A 234 -2.84 -3.19 -5.56
C PHE A 234 -2.39 -2.56 -6.87
N SER A 235 -1.58 -3.28 -7.62
CA SER A 235 -1.16 -2.86 -8.95
C SER A 235 -2.25 -3.16 -9.99
N ALA A 236 -2.02 -2.84 -11.26
CA ALA A 236 -1.77 -4.04 -12.05
C ALA A 236 -2.76 -4.71 -13.01
N PRO A 237 -3.89 -4.18 -13.49
CA PRO A 237 -3.82 -3.21 -14.57
C PRO A 237 -4.88 -2.11 -14.44
N CYS A 238 -5.47 -1.94 -13.26
CA CYS A 238 -6.44 -0.87 -13.01
C CYS A 238 -5.78 0.31 -12.27
N ASP A 239 -6.55 1.37 -12.02
CA ASP A 239 -6.11 2.49 -11.16
C ASP A 239 -5.49 1.96 -9.87
N LEU A 240 -4.40 2.59 -9.43
CA LEU A 240 -3.72 2.26 -8.19
C LEU A 240 -4.72 2.24 -7.02
N ILE A 241 -4.98 1.07 -6.44
CA ILE A 241 -5.79 0.96 -5.20
C ILE A 241 -4.82 0.85 -4.03
N THR A 242 -4.94 1.77 -3.08
CA THR A 242 -4.22 1.69 -1.80
C THR A 242 -5.20 1.40 -0.67
N LEU A 243 -4.75 0.62 0.31
CA LEU A 243 -5.53 0.30 1.51
C LEU A 243 -4.61 0.33 2.74
N SER A 244 -4.89 1.25 3.67
CA SER A 244 -4.10 1.38 4.89
C SER A 244 -4.96 1.74 6.10
N GLY A 245 -4.48 1.37 7.28
CA GLY A 245 -5.18 1.64 8.53
C GLY A 245 -4.40 1.15 9.77
N PRO A 246 -4.87 1.53 10.97
CA PRO A 246 -4.15 1.23 12.20
C PRO A 246 -4.18 -0.26 12.53
N ALA A 247 -3.17 -0.71 13.27
CA ALA A 247 -3.21 -2.02 13.91
C ALA A 247 -4.37 -2.11 14.92
N PRO A 248 -5.01 -3.28 15.08
CA PRO A 248 -5.93 -3.52 16.19
C PRO A 248 -5.17 -3.56 17.52
N ILE A 249 -5.90 -3.35 18.62
CA ILE A 249 -5.38 -3.60 19.96
C ILE A 249 -5.52 -5.09 20.24
N CYS A 250 -4.41 -5.83 20.25
CA CYS A 250 -4.37 -7.26 20.57
C CYS A 250 -4.03 -7.53 22.04
N GLU A 251 -4.46 -6.63 22.92
CA GLU A 251 -4.26 -6.73 24.35
C GLU A 251 -5.54 -7.23 25.05
N PRO A 252 -5.42 -8.08 26.09
CA PRO A 252 -6.57 -8.41 26.92
C PRO A 252 -7.13 -7.13 27.56
N PRO A 253 -8.46 -7.07 27.80
CA PRO A 253 -9.04 -5.97 28.57
C PRO A 253 -8.36 -5.87 29.94
N PRO A 254 -8.21 -4.65 30.50
CA PRO A 254 -7.67 -4.49 31.85
C PRO A 254 -8.47 -5.31 32.87
N ASP A 255 -7.77 -6.07 33.72
CA ASP A 255 -8.40 -6.79 34.83
C ASP A 255 -8.61 -5.85 36.01
N TYR A 256 -9.76 -5.19 36.07
CA TYR A 256 -10.09 -4.30 37.17
C TYR A 256 -10.40 -5.03 38.48
N THR A 257 -10.44 -6.37 38.53
CA THR A 257 -10.73 -7.11 39.77
C THR A 257 -9.60 -7.05 40.79
N VAL A 258 -8.41 -6.60 40.36
CA VAL A 258 -7.27 -6.34 41.25
C VAL A 258 -7.32 -4.95 41.91
N LEU A 259 -8.26 -4.08 41.49
CA LEU A 259 -8.55 -2.86 42.24
C LEU A 259 -9.39 -3.19 43.47
N VAL A 260 -8.93 -2.75 44.63
CA VAL A 260 -9.66 -2.90 45.90
C VAL A 260 -9.84 -1.54 46.55
N ILE A 261 -10.93 -1.39 47.29
CA ILE A 261 -11.04 -0.30 48.26
C ILE A 261 -10.20 -0.69 49.47
N ASN A 262 -9.05 -0.05 49.65
CA ASN A 262 -8.13 -0.37 50.74
C ASN A 262 -8.52 0.34 52.03
N GLU A 263 -8.94 1.59 51.94
CA GLU A 263 -9.36 2.40 53.08
C GLU A 263 -10.56 3.30 52.74
N VAL A 264 -11.42 3.50 53.73
CA VAL A 264 -12.54 4.45 53.68
C VAL A 264 -12.60 5.16 55.02
N ASP A 265 -12.47 6.48 55.00
CA ASP A 265 -12.85 7.32 56.14
C ASP A 265 -14.19 7.98 55.84
N TYR A 266 -15.17 7.69 56.69
CA TYR A 266 -16.55 8.15 56.55
C TYR A 266 -17.05 8.93 57.77
N ASP A 267 -16.24 9.05 58.82
CA ASP A 267 -16.65 9.62 60.11
C ASP A 267 -15.44 10.24 60.81
N ASN A 268 -15.34 11.57 60.73
CA ASN A 268 -14.26 12.32 61.35
C ASN A 268 -14.72 12.93 62.69
N ALA A 269 -13.80 12.99 63.66
CA ALA A 269 -14.10 13.62 64.94
C ALA A 269 -14.35 15.14 64.76
N GLY A 270 -15.61 15.58 64.85
CA GLY A 270 -15.98 16.99 64.75
C GLY A 270 -16.87 17.26 63.55
N SER A 271 -16.40 18.07 62.60
CA SER A 271 -17.07 18.24 61.31
C SER A 271 -16.52 17.22 60.32
N ASP A 272 -17.42 16.50 59.66
CA ASP A 272 -17.15 15.61 58.53
C ASP A 272 -16.67 16.46 57.35
N THR A 273 -15.36 16.73 57.31
CA THR A 273 -14.71 17.52 56.26
C THR A 273 -13.50 16.83 55.64
N ASP A 274 -13.10 15.67 56.14
CA ASP A 274 -11.87 14.94 55.78
C ASP A 274 -12.17 13.50 55.34
N GLU A 275 -13.37 13.23 54.77
CA GLU A 275 -13.68 11.91 54.21
C GLU A 275 -12.86 11.60 52.96
N PHE A 276 -12.52 10.32 52.81
CA PHE A 276 -11.85 9.81 51.60
C PHE A 276 -12.15 8.33 51.34
N VAL A 277 -11.87 7.94 50.10
CA VAL A 277 -11.81 6.55 49.65
C VAL A 277 -10.46 6.33 48.96
N GLU A 278 -9.73 5.32 49.40
CA GLU A 278 -8.46 4.89 48.80
C GLU A 278 -8.68 3.65 47.93
N ILE A 279 -8.31 3.75 46.66
CA ILE A 279 -8.35 2.67 45.68
C ILE A 279 -6.91 2.14 45.52
N LEU A 280 -6.68 0.86 45.82
CA LEU A 280 -5.37 0.21 45.71
C LEU A 280 -5.35 -0.74 44.50
N ASN A 281 -4.31 -0.64 43.68
CA ASN A 281 -3.99 -1.65 42.68
C ASN A 281 -3.19 -2.80 43.31
N THR A 282 -3.86 -3.93 43.57
CA THR A 282 -3.21 -5.13 44.11
C THR A 282 -2.58 -6.04 43.04
N GLY A 283 -2.67 -5.64 41.77
CA GLY A 283 -2.16 -6.37 40.63
C GLY A 283 -0.65 -6.25 40.46
N ALA A 284 -0.14 -6.95 39.44
CA ALA A 284 1.28 -6.93 39.06
C ALA A 284 1.57 -5.99 37.87
N VAL A 285 0.54 -5.35 37.32
CA VAL A 285 0.62 -4.43 36.18
C VAL A 285 -0.12 -3.14 36.50
N ASP A 286 0.22 -2.08 35.78
CA ASP A 286 -0.43 -0.78 35.92
C ASP A 286 -1.87 -0.83 35.38
N ILE A 287 -2.77 -0.04 35.98
CA ILE A 287 -4.18 0.04 35.59
C ILE A 287 -4.56 1.47 35.24
N ASP A 288 -5.05 1.68 34.03
CA ASP A 288 -5.66 2.94 33.64
C ASP A 288 -7.07 3.09 34.24
N LEU A 289 -7.26 4.11 35.08
CA LEU A 289 -8.54 4.43 35.72
C LEU A 289 -9.46 5.25 34.81
N THR A 290 -9.03 5.61 33.60
CA THR A 290 -9.83 6.37 32.63
C THR A 290 -11.17 5.71 32.38
N GLY A 291 -12.25 6.48 32.58
CA GLY A 291 -13.63 6.02 32.36
C GLY A 291 -14.24 5.22 33.51
N LEU A 292 -13.47 4.94 34.58
CA LEU A 292 -14.03 4.38 35.82
C LEU A 292 -14.70 5.46 36.67
N SER A 293 -15.58 5.03 37.57
CA SER A 293 -16.27 5.93 38.49
C SER A 293 -16.47 5.30 39.87
N LEU A 294 -16.27 6.08 40.92
CA LEU A 294 -16.62 5.74 42.29
C LEU A 294 -18.08 6.12 42.56
N GLN A 295 -18.91 5.14 42.91
CA GLN A 295 -20.31 5.37 43.28
C GLN A 295 -20.47 5.31 44.80
N LEU A 296 -21.00 6.37 45.39
CA LEU A 296 -21.29 6.44 46.82
C LEU A 296 -22.76 6.09 47.07
N TRP A 297 -22.98 5.05 47.88
CA TRP A 297 -24.29 4.48 48.14
C TRP A 297 -24.80 4.85 49.52
N ASN A 298 -26.07 5.22 49.60
CA ASN A 298 -26.75 5.42 50.87
C ASN A 298 -27.23 4.05 51.38
N GLY A 299 -26.60 3.57 52.46
CA GLY A 299 -26.90 2.27 53.04
C GLY A 299 -28.31 2.12 53.62
N SER A 300 -29.02 3.23 53.89
CA SER A 300 -30.37 3.18 54.48
C SER A 300 -31.47 2.85 53.46
N ASN A 301 -31.25 3.16 52.19
CA ASN A 301 -32.24 3.02 51.12
C ASN A 301 -31.67 2.40 49.84
N THR A 302 -30.39 2.00 49.85
CA THR A 302 -29.69 1.38 48.72
C THR A 302 -29.76 2.21 47.44
N THR A 303 -29.60 3.53 47.55
CA THR A 303 -29.52 4.43 46.38
C THR A 303 -28.15 5.06 46.27
N VAL A 304 -27.60 5.15 45.05
CA VAL A 304 -26.43 6.00 44.75
C VAL A 304 -26.82 7.45 45.00
N TYR A 305 -26.08 8.15 45.86
CA TYR A 305 -26.30 9.57 46.13
C TYR A 305 -25.24 10.47 45.48
N ASN A 306 -24.09 9.90 45.10
CA ASN A 306 -23.07 10.60 44.33
C ASN A 306 -22.30 9.61 43.44
N THR A 307 -21.83 10.10 42.29
CA THR A 307 -20.93 9.38 41.38
C THR A 307 -19.78 10.31 41.03
N ILE A 308 -18.56 9.89 41.34
CA ILE A 308 -17.33 10.62 41.04
C ILE A 308 -16.67 9.90 39.87
N ALA A 309 -16.52 10.58 38.74
CA ALA A 309 -15.69 10.07 37.64
C ALA A 309 -14.22 10.16 38.06
N LEU A 310 -13.46 9.09 37.91
CA LEU A 310 -12.04 9.10 38.27
C LEU A 310 -11.23 9.87 37.22
N ASP A 311 -10.19 10.56 37.65
CA ASP A 311 -9.25 11.21 36.75
C ASP A 311 -8.53 10.18 35.85
N PRO A 312 -8.18 10.54 34.61
CA PRO A 312 -7.51 9.64 33.67
C PRO A 312 -6.04 9.43 34.07
N VAL A 313 -5.82 8.54 35.03
CA VAL A 313 -4.52 8.21 35.60
C VAL A 313 -4.21 6.73 35.43
N VAL A 314 -2.95 6.44 35.12
CA VAL A 314 -2.40 5.08 35.15
C VAL A 314 -1.88 4.80 36.56
N LEU A 315 -2.61 3.99 37.31
CA LEU A 315 -2.29 3.58 38.67
C LEU A 315 -1.32 2.40 38.65
N ALA A 316 -0.08 2.63 39.06
CA ALA A 316 0.97 1.61 38.98
C ALA A 316 0.70 0.39 39.88
N ALA A 317 1.33 -0.73 39.56
CA ALA A 317 1.22 -1.96 40.35
C ALA A 317 1.66 -1.72 41.83
N GLY A 318 0.76 -1.96 42.78
CA GLY A 318 1.00 -1.77 44.21
C GLY A 318 0.76 -0.34 44.73
N ASP A 319 0.49 0.62 43.84
CA ASP A 319 0.18 2.01 44.22
C ASP A 319 -1.33 2.19 44.48
N TYR A 320 -1.65 3.30 45.16
CA TYR A 320 -3.01 3.69 45.52
C TYR A 320 -3.38 5.07 44.97
N PHE A 321 -4.69 5.31 44.84
CA PHE A 321 -5.29 6.56 44.40
C PHE A 321 -6.35 7.02 45.40
N VAL A 322 -6.19 8.23 45.96
CA VAL A 322 -7.03 8.77 47.03
C VAL A 322 -8.02 9.80 46.47
N VAL A 323 -9.32 9.51 46.63
CA VAL A 323 -10.42 10.43 46.32
C VAL A 323 -10.98 10.97 47.64
N GLY A 324 -10.91 12.28 47.86
CA GLY A 324 -11.33 12.87 49.14
C GLY A 324 -11.34 14.40 49.12
N SER A 325 -11.50 15.03 50.28
CA SER A 325 -11.45 16.49 50.35
C SER A 325 -10.01 17.03 50.20
N ALA A 326 -9.88 18.32 49.85
CA ALA A 326 -8.58 18.98 49.69
C ALA A 326 -7.71 19.02 50.97
N THR A 327 -8.28 18.72 52.13
CA THR A 327 -7.60 18.68 53.42
C THR A 327 -7.07 17.29 53.78
N VAL A 328 -7.47 16.25 53.04
CA VAL A 328 -6.93 14.88 53.16
C VAL A 328 -5.47 14.86 52.70
N PRO A 329 -4.53 14.37 53.54
CA PRO A 329 -3.14 14.22 53.13
C PRO A 329 -3.00 13.28 51.94
N ASN A 330 -2.17 13.65 50.95
CA ASN A 330 -1.92 12.87 49.73
C ASN A 330 -3.18 12.58 48.90
N VAL A 331 -4.18 13.47 48.96
CA VAL A 331 -5.34 13.37 48.06
C VAL A 331 -4.91 13.57 46.61
N ASP A 332 -5.28 12.62 45.75
CA ASP A 332 -4.99 12.68 44.32
C ASP A 332 -6.11 13.41 43.57
N GLN A 333 -7.36 13.22 44.00
CA GLN A 333 -8.54 13.82 43.38
C GLN A 333 -9.53 14.38 44.42
N VAL A 334 -9.97 15.62 44.18
CA VAL A 334 -10.93 16.38 45.02
C VAL A 334 -12.25 16.59 44.29
#